data_AF-A0A679ID46-F1
#
_entry.id   AF-A0A679ID46-F1
#
_cell.length_a   1.000
_cell.length_b   1.000
_cell.length_c   1.000
_cell.angle_alpha   90.00
_cell.angle_beta   90.00
_cell.angle_gamma   90.00
#
_symmetry.space_group_name_H-M   'P 1'
#
loop_
_entity.id
_entity.type
_entity.pdbx_description
1 polymer ?
#
loop_
_entity_poly.entity_id
_entity_poly.type
_entity_poly.pdbx_seq_one_letter_code
_entity_poly.pdbx_strand_id
1 'polypeptide(L)'
;MDILIDWKFKMVNDILSLFVMILVGIYSALFLSTGVWLLYLQIKSKVSKMDQSAWEEYFNKIQPKGVMIRVLVCYIIVLALIAALNTFAVWQGNFYYGILMVACGLFHIFYKFQTQKGDFSKLFKGPKV
;
A
#
# COMPACT_ATOMS: atom_id res chain seq x y z
N MET A 1 23.02 -35.64 15.16
CA MET A 1 21.86 -34.89 15.69
C MET A 1 21.93 -33.43 15.27
N ASP A 2 23.14 -32.86 15.18
CA ASP A 2 23.38 -31.45 14.81
C ASP A 2 22.95 -31.09 13.38
N ILE A 3 23.13 -31.98 12.40
CA ILE A 3 22.70 -31.76 11.00
C ILE A 3 21.17 -31.57 10.90
N LEU A 4 20.40 -32.27 11.73
CA LEU A 4 18.94 -32.21 11.70
C LEU A 4 18.42 -30.93 12.39
N ILE A 5 19.17 -30.41 13.36
CA ILE A 5 18.88 -29.15 14.07
C ILE A 5 19.23 -27.96 13.16
N ASP A 6 20.36 -28.01 12.47
CA ASP A 6 20.83 -26.99 11.53
C ASP A 6 19.85 -26.81 10.34
N TRP A 7 19.38 -27.92 9.77
CA TRP A 7 18.37 -27.88 8.70
C TRP A 7 17.04 -27.26 9.14
N LYS A 8 16.58 -27.56 10.36
CA LYS A 8 15.37 -26.95 10.91
C LYS A 8 15.57 -25.45 11.15
N PHE A 9 16.71 -25.05 11.67
CA PHE A 9 17.03 -23.64 11.93
C PHE A 9 17.07 -22.83 10.62
N LYS A 10 17.70 -23.37 9.58
CA LYS A 10 17.77 -22.74 8.26
C LYS A 10 16.40 -22.55 7.63
N MET A 11 15.54 -23.59 7.65
CA MET A 11 14.17 -23.47 7.14
C MET A 11 13.36 -22.40 7.89
N VAL A 12 13.47 -22.35 9.22
CA VAL A 12 12.76 -21.34 10.03
C VAL A 12 13.24 -19.93 9.67
N ASN A 13 14.55 -19.74 9.50
CA ASN A 13 15.11 -18.45 9.11
C ASN A 13 14.64 -17.99 7.71
N ASP A 14 14.56 -18.91 6.74
CA ASP A 14 14.10 -18.60 5.39
C ASP A 14 12.62 -18.18 5.38
N ILE A 15 11.77 -18.88 6.14
CA ILE A 15 10.35 -18.52 6.31
C ILE A 15 10.21 -17.17 6.99
N LEU A 16 10.99 -16.92 8.06
CA LEU A 16 10.97 -15.66 8.78
C LEU A 16 11.41 -14.50 7.88
N SER A 17 12.47 -14.70 7.10
CA SER A 17 12.99 -13.71 6.15
C SER A 17 11.94 -13.37 5.09
N LEU A 18 11.27 -14.38 4.53
CA LEU A 18 10.17 -14.18 3.59
C LEU A 18 9.01 -13.39 4.20
N PHE A 19 8.62 -13.72 5.43
CA PHE A 19 7.57 -13.00 6.15
C PHE A 19 7.94 -11.53 6.38
N VAL A 20 9.16 -11.26 6.85
CA VAL A 20 9.66 -9.90 7.07
C VAL A 20 9.71 -9.11 5.77
N MET A 21 10.19 -9.70 4.67
CA MET A 21 10.21 -9.05 3.36
C MET A 21 8.81 -8.65 2.87
N ILE A 22 7.84 -9.56 3.02
CA ILE A 22 6.44 -9.27 2.65
C ILE A 22 5.91 -8.11 3.50
N LEU A 23 6.13 -8.14 4.82
CA LEU A 23 5.70 -7.05 5.70
C LEU A 23 6.35 -5.71 5.32
N VAL A 24 7.69 -5.67 5.26
CA VAL A 24 8.44 -4.47 4.91
C VAL A 24 7.98 -3.92 3.58
N GLY A 25 7.76 -4.78 2.59
CA GLY A 25 7.31 -4.36 1.27
C GLY A 25 5.87 -3.83 1.25
N ILE A 26 4.94 -4.43 2.01
CA ILE A 26 3.57 -3.91 2.17
C ILE A 26 3.59 -2.51 2.82
N TYR A 27 4.35 -2.33 3.90
CA TYR A 27 4.43 -1.05 4.60
C TYR A 27 5.18 0.01 3.77
N SER A 28 6.22 -0.40 3.05
CA SER A 28 6.92 0.48 2.10
C SER A 28 5.99 0.94 0.99
N ALA A 29 5.15 0.06 0.46
CA ALA A 29 4.14 0.41 -0.53
C ALA A 29 3.12 1.42 0.01
N LEU A 30 2.65 1.24 1.24
CA LEU A 30 1.74 2.19 1.90
C LEU A 30 2.37 3.59 2.03
N PHE A 31 3.60 3.65 2.51
CA PHE A 31 4.32 4.91 2.68
C PHE A 31 4.60 5.60 1.33
N LEU A 32 5.18 4.86 0.38
CA LEU A 32 5.53 5.38 -0.94
C LEU A 32 4.29 5.80 -1.74
N SER A 33 3.20 5.06 -1.67
CA SER A 33 1.96 5.42 -2.38
C SER A 33 1.36 6.74 -1.92
N THR A 34 1.42 7.02 -0.62
CA THR A 34 1.00 8.30 -0.05
C THR A 34 1.95 9.41 -0.50
N GLY A 35 3.25 9.14 -0.53
CA GLY A 35 4.26 10.06 -1.08
C GLY A 35 4.01 10.39 -2.55
N VAL A 36 3.77 9.38 -3.40
CA VAL A 36 3.45 9.55 -4.83
C VAL A 36 2.18 10.38 -5.01
N TRP A 37 1.15 10.13 -4.20
CA TRP A 37 -0.07 10.93 -4.23
C TRP A 37 0.17 12.40 -3.85
N LEU A 38 0.93 12.66 -2.80
CA LEU A 38 1.27 14.03 -2.39
C LEU A 38 2.12 14.75 -3.44
N LEU A 39 3.09 14.05 -4.05
CA LEU A 39 3.89 14.59 -5.14
C LEU A 39 3.01 14.93 -6.36
N TYR A 40 2.05 14.07 -6.70
CA TYR A 40 1.07 14.37 -7.75
C TYR A 40 0.30 15.66 -7.46
N LEU A 41 -0.17 15.85 -6.22
CA LEU A 41 -0.87 17.09 -5.83
C LEU A 41 0.05 18.32 -5.90
N GLN A 42 1.31 18.20 -5.48
CA GLN A 42 2.29 19.28 -5.57
C GLN A 42 2.59 19.67 -7.02
N ILE A 43 2.78 18.68 -7.89
CA ILE A 43 3.01 18.91 -9.33
C ILE A 43 1.79 19.61 -9.93
N LYS A 44 0.59 19.09 -9.64
CA LYS A 44 -0.66 19.69 -10.13
C LYS A 44 -0.85 21.13 -9.63
N SER A 45 -0.53 21.40 -8.36
CA SER A 45 -0.54 22.74 -7.79
C SER A 45 0.31 23.72 -8.59
N LYS A 46 1.54 23.29 -8.95
CA LYS A 46 2.51 24.12 -9.67
C LYS A 46 2.14 24.31 -11.14
N VAL A 47 1.73 23.24 -11.82
CA VAL A 47 1.42 23.26 -13.26
C VAL A 47 0.12 24.02 -13.53
N SER A 48 -0.92 23.79 -12.73
CA SER A 48 -2.24 24.39 -12.93
C SER A 48 -2.42 25.71 -12.16
N LYS A 49 -1.40 26.19 -11.44
CA LYS A 49 -1.46 27.39 -10.58
C LYS A 49 -2.74 27.41 -9.73
N MET A 50 -3.06 26.28 -9.10
CA MET A 50 -4.32 26.13 -8.37
C MET A 50 -4.35 27.08 -7.18
N ASP A 51 -5.38 27.92 -7.13
CA ASP A 51 -5.70 28.76 -5.99
C ASP A 51 -6.59 28.00 -4.99
N GLN A 52 -6.93 28.63 -3.87
CA GLN A 52 -7.76 28.01 -2.83
C GLN A 52 -9.12 27.57 -3.38
N SER A 53 -9.75 28.39 -4.23
CA SER A 53 -11.09 28.09 -4.78
C SER A 53 -11.06 26.90 -5.76
N ALA A 54 -10.03 26.80 -6.61
CA ALA A 54 -9.85 25.65 -7.49
C ALA A 54 -9.53 24.35 -6.73
N TRP A 55 -8.84 24.44 -5.60
CA TRP A 55 -8.62 23.29 -4.72
C TRP A 55 -9.91 22.80 -4.07
N GLU A 56 -10.73 23.73 -3.56
CA GLU A 56 -12.03 23.41 -2.99
C GLU A 56 -12.94 22.77 -4.04
N GLU A 57 -13.01 23.32 -5.26
CA GLU A 57 -13.79 22.74 -6.35
C GLU A 57 -13.27 21.33 -6.72
N TYR A 58 -11.96 21.15 -6.81
CA TYR A 58 -11.36 19.84 -7.10
C TYR A 58 -11.70 18.80 -6.04
N PHE A 59 -11.53 19.12 -4.75
CA PHE A 59 -11.81 18.21 -3.65
C PHE A 59 -13.31 17.97 -3.46
N ASN A 60 -14.16 18.97 -3.69
CA ASN A 60 -15.62 18.81 -3.69
C ASN A 60 -16.09 17.92 -4.82
N LYS A 61 -15.47 18.02 -6.01
CA LYS A 61 -15.81 17.19 -7.16
C LYS A 61 -15.42 15.72 -6.95
N ILE A 62 -14.24 15.45 -6.41
CA ILE A 62 -13.79 14.06 -6.20
C ILE A 62 -14.38 13.43 -4.95
N GLN A 63 -14.72 14.24 -3.94
CA GLN A 63 -15.16 13.84 -2.61
C GLN A 63 -14.12 12.96 -1.87
N PRO A 64 -14.27 12.74 -0.55
CA PRO A 64 -13.29 11.95 0.19
C PRO A 64 -13.19 10.50 -0.29
N LYS A 65 -14.29 9.92 -0.81
CA LYS A 65 -14.29 8.59 -1.45
C LYS A 65 -13.38 8.55 -2.68
N GLY A 66 -13.40 9.58 -3.53
CA GLY A 66 -12.56 9.64 -4.72
C GLY A 66 -11.09 9.82 -4.39
N VAL A 67 -10.75 10.58 -3.34
CA VAL A 67 -9.37 10.65 -2.82
C VAL A 67 -8.88 9.27 -2.40
N MET A 68 -9.70 8.55 -1.63
CA MET A 68 -9.35 7.23 -1.13
C MET A 68 -9.10 6.21 -2.25
N ILE A 69 -9.95 6.21 -3.29
CA ILE A 69 -9.76 5.36 -4.47
C ILE A 69 -8.45 5.69 -5.19
N ARG A 70 -8.12 6.98 -5.36
CA ARG A 70 -6.88 7.39 -6.03
C ARG A 70 -5.63 6.95 -5.25
N VAL A 71 -5.65 7.11 -3.92
CA VAL A 71 -4.56 6.61 -3.05
C VAL A 71 -4.47 5.09 -3.12
N LEU A 72 -5.59 4.38 -3.14
CA LEU A 72 -5.62 2.92 -3.29
C LEU A 72 -5.03 2.46 -4.63
N VAL A 73 -5.35 3.16 -5.72
CA VAL A 73 -4.76 2.88 -7.04
C VAL A 73 -3.25 3.11 -7.01
N CYS A 74 -2.78 4.22 -6.42
CA CYS A 74 -1.35 4.46 -6.22
C CYS A 74 -0.70 3.33 -5.40
N TYR A 75 -1.37 2.86 -4.35
CA TYR A 75 -0.89 1.75 -3.54
C TYR A 75 -0.74 0.46 -4.35
N ILE A 76 -1.75 0.07 -5.13
CA ILE A 76 -1.71 -1.16 -5.93
C ILE A 76 -0.55 -1.11 -6.94
N ILE A 77 -0.37 0.03 -7.61
CA ILE A 77 0.72 0.23 -8.58
C ILE A 77 2.08 0.11 -7.89
N VAL A 78 2.28 0.82 -6.77
CA VAL A 78 3.54 0.79 -6.03
C VAL A 78 3.81 -0.60 -5.44
N LEU A 79 2.79 -1.28 -4.91
CA LEU A 79 2.90 -2.64 -4.39
C LEU A 79 3.31 -3.62 -5.49
N ALA A 80 2.71 -3.53 -6.68
CA ALA A 80 3.07 -4.36 -7.82
C ALA A 80 4.52 -4.11 -8.26
N LEU A 81 4.96 -2.85 -8.30
CA LEU A 81 6.36 -2.50 -8.60
C LEU A 81 7.32 -3.07 -7.56
N ILE A 82 7.02 -2.94 -6.27
CA ILE A 82 7.86 -3.48 -5.19
C ILE A 82 7.89 -5.01 -5.26
N ALA A 83 6.75 -5.67 -5.50
CA ALA A 83 6.69 -7.12 -5.64
C ALA A 83 7.51 -7.61 -6.85
N ALA A 84 7.44 -6.91 -7.98
CA ALA A 84 8.26 -7.22 -9.16
C ALA A 84 9.76 -7.03 -8.85
N LEU A 85 10.15 -5.90 -8.25
CA LEU A 85 11.54 -5.64 -7.86
C LEU A 85 12.07 -6.71 -6.90
N ASN A 86 11.30 -7.10 -5.88
CA ASN A 86 11.70 -8.17 -4.96
C ASN A 86 11.79 -9.54 -5.65
N THR A 87 10.89 -9.81 -6.60
CA THR A 87 10.92 -11.06 -7.38
C THR A 87 12.21 -11.18 -8.17
N PHE A 88 12.64 -10.12 -8.85
CA PHE A 88 13.88 -10.14 -9.64
C PHE A 88 15.15 -10.01 -8.78
N ALA A 89 15.14 -9.15 -7.76
CA ALA A 89 16.34 -8.84 -6.99
C ALA A 89 16.64 -9.87 -5.87
N VAL A 90 15.61 -10.37 -5.19
CA VAL A 90 15.79 -11.21 -3.99
C VAL A 90 15.36 -12.65 -4.23
N TRP A 91 14.24 -12.85 -4.94
CA TRP A 91 13.66 -14.18 -5.14
C TRP A 91 14.07 -14.86 -6.46
N GLN A 92 15.08 -14.33 -7.14
CA GLN A 92 15.69 -14.92 -8.35
C GLN A 92 14.67 -15.28 -9.45
N GLY A 93 13.63 -14.46 -9.61
CA GLY A 93 12.57 -14.67 -10.60
C GLY A 93 11.43 -15.58 -10.13
N ASN A 94 11.40 -15.99 -8.86
CA ASN A 94 10.30 -16.78 -8.32
C ASN A 94 9.04 -15.93 -8.12
N PHE A 95 8.16 -15.96 -9.13
CA PHE A 95 6.91 -15.20 -9.14
C PHE A 95 5.91 -15.63 -8.05
N TYR A 96 6.00 -16.83 -7.48
CA TYR A 96 5.07 -17.28 -6.44
C TYR A 96 5.13 -16.35 -5.21
N TYR A 97 6.32 -15.92 -4.82
CA TYR A 97 6.51 -15.01 -3.68
C TYR A 97 6.07 -13.58 -4.01
N GLY A 98 6.26 -13.13 -5.25
CA GLY A 98 5.72 -11.86 -5.75
C GLY A 98 4.19 -11.81 -5.71
N ILE A 99 3.54 -12.86 -6.23
CA ILE A 99 2.08 -12.98 -6.21
C ILE A 99 1.57 -13.06 -4.77
N LEU A 100 2.23 -13.85 -3.91
CA LEU A 100 1.89 -13.95 -2.49
C LEU A 100 1.95 -12.58 -1.81
N MET A 101 3.00 -11.80 -2.06
CA MET A 101 3.15 -10.45 -1.52
C MET A 101 2.02 -9.51 -1.97
N VAL A 102 1.63 -9.55 -3.25
CA VAL A 102 0.50 -8.75 -3.76
C VAL A 102 -0.81 -9.20 -3.12
N ALA A 103 -1.05 -10.51 -3.02
CA ALA A 103 -2.24 -11.06 -2.38
C ALA A 103 -2.33 -10.65 -0.90
N CYS A 104 -1.23 -10.75 -0.15
CA CYS A 104 -1.15 -10.30 1.24
C CYS A 104 -1.39 -8.79 1.38
N GLY A 105 -0.83 -7.97 0.50
CA GLY A 105 -1.05 -6.51 0.53
C GLY A 105 -2.50 -6.12 0.23
N LEU A 106 -3.11 -6.75 -0.78
CA LEU A 106 -4.53 -6.56 -1.09
C LEU A 106 -5.43 -7.02 0.06
N PHE A 107 -5.14 -8.19 0.64
CA PHE A 107 -5.88 -8.70 1.80
C PHE A 107 -5.75 -7.79 3.02
N HIS A 108 -4.54 -7.29 3.32
CA HIS A 108 -4.29 -6.36 4.42
C HIS A 108 -5.16 -5.10 4.29
N ILE A 109 -5.17 -4.50 3.11
CA ILE A 109 -6.00 -3.33 2.85
C ILE A 109 -7.49 -3.68 2.93
N PHE A 110 -7.93 -4.76 2.29
CA PHE A 110 -9.34 -5.16 2.29
C PHE A 110 -9.86 -5.45 3.71
N TYR A 111 -9.07 -6.13 4.53
CA TYR A 111 -9.37 -6.40 5.94
C TYR A 111 -9.46 -5.11 6.75
N LYS A 112 -8.52 -4.18 6.54
CA LYS A 112 -8.55 -2.86 7.18
C LYS A 112 -9.78 -2.05 6.76
N PHE A 113 -10.14 -2.11 5.48
CA PHE A 113 -11.36 -1.50 4.98
C PHE A 113 -12.60 -2.07 5.66
N GLN A 114 -12.73 -3.40 5.72
CA GLN A 114 -13.85 -4.11 6.34
C GLN A 114 -14.01 -3.74 7.82
N THR A 115 -12.91 -3.76 8.58
CA THR A 115 -12.91 -3.46 10.02
C THR A 115 -13.16 -1.99 10.32
N GLN A 116 -12.68 -1.07 9.49
CA GLN A 116 -12.84 0.37 9.69
C GLN A 116 -14.12 0.96 9.07
N LYS A 117 -14.98 0.15 8.39
CA LYS A 117 -16.27 0.63 7.85
C LYS A 117 -17.12 1.35 8.91
N GLY A 118 -17.06 0.91 10.17
CA GLY A 118 -17.75 1.52 11.30
C GLY A 118 -17.30 2.96 11.59
N ASP A 119 -16.00 3.26 11.49
CA ASP A 119 -15.45 4.60 11.77
C ASP A 119 -15.53 5.55 10.59
N PHE A 120 -15.37 5.05 9.35
CA PHE A 120 -15.62 5.88 8.16
C PHE A 120 -17.07 6.38 8.13
N SER A 121 -18.04 5.57 8.54
CA SER A 121 -19.45 6.00 8.63
C SER A 121 -19.68 7.16 9.60
N LYS A 122 -18.80 7.32 10.61
CA LYS A 122 -18.82 8.45 11.55
C LYS A 122 -18.09 9.68 11.00
N LEU A 123 -17.00 9.49 10.25
CA LEU A 123 -16.27 10.59 9.57
C LEU A 123 -17.08 11.20 8.41
N PHE A 124 -17.93 10.42 7.73
CA PHE A 124 -18.81 10.90 6.65
C PHE A 124 -20.16 11.46 7.14
N LYS A 125 -20.52 11.23 8.41
CA LYS A 125 -21.55 12.03 9.07
C LYS A 125 -20.87 13.32 9.51
N GLY A 126 -20.93 14.34 8.65
CA GLY A 126 -20.46 15.68 8.99
C GLY A 126 -21.04 16.17 10.32
N PRO A 127 -20.43 17.19 10.95
CA PRO A 127 -20.89 17.70 12.24
C PRO A 127 -22.39 17.96 12.15
N LYS A 128 -23.15 17.39 13.08
CA LYS A 128 -24.55 17.76 13.27
C LYS A 128 -24.54 19.22 13.67
N VAL A 129 -25.00 20.06 12.74
CA VAL A 129 -25.31 21.48 12.97
C VAL A 129 -26.31 21.59 14.11
#